data_AF-A0A4V3BLV3-F1
#
_entry.id   AF-A0A4V3BLV3-F1
#
_cell.length_a   1.000
_cell.length_b   1.000
_cell.length_c   1.000
_cell.angle_alpha   90.00
_cell.angle_beta   90.00
_cell.angle_gamma   90.00
#
_symmetry.space_group_name_H-M   'P 1'
#
loop_
_entity.id
_entity.type
_entity.pdbx_description
1 polymer ?
#
loop_
_entity_poly.entity_id
_entity_poly.type
_entity_poly.pdbx_seq_one_letter_code
_entity_poly.pdbx_strand_id
1 'polypeptide(L)'
;MDNKQVDIVMTFHDIVNVIMWDDSQNKNGESSRVPCGAKVALWLARAFTLSNVSKYRDRGMFVLAKYYKKNLPDAEKHLKDVQEFYITQIRQYRKEAKANPLISLVALDNVIEPVNFEIKVMPCPPVLMFVRTNMLCDEAHTELRKLYMCGGMTKSEYFKQRRELFRPINRFRADFAATYSSAGKLSREAQEKAGD
;
A
#
# COMPACT_ATOMS: atom_id res chain seq x y z
N MET A 1 15.48 -19.48 8.73
CA MET A 1 15.21 -19.03 7.35
C MET A 1 15.86 -17.68 7.22
N ASP A 2 16.90 -17.58 6.40
CA ASP A 2 17.52 -16.28 6.12
C ASP A 2 16.45 -15.36 5.53
N ASN A 3 16.16 -14.27 6.23
CA ASN A 3 15.33 -13.18 5.72
C ASN A 3 16.12 -12.47 4.62
N LYS A 4 16.24 -13.10 3.44
CA LYS A 4 16.78 -12.45 2.25
C LYS A 4 15.80 -11.36 1.86
N GLN A 5 16.10 -10.14 2.31
CA GLN A 5 15.47 -8.94 1.77
C GLN A 5 15.92 -8.77 0.33
N VAL A 6 15.02 -8.26 -0.49
CA VAL A 6 15.33 -7.80 -1.85
C VAL A 6 15.20 -6.30 -1.89
N ASP A 7 16.08 -5.69 -2.67
CA ASP A 7 16.01 -4.29 -3.00
C ASP A 7 15.07 -4.15 -4.21
N ILE A 8 13.96 -3.43 -4.01
CA ILE A 8 13.02 -3.10 -5.09
C ILE A 8 13.06 -1.59 -5.26
N VAL A 9 13.29 -1.12 -6.48
CA VAL A 9 13.17 0.30 -6.79
C VAL A 9 11.71 0.60 -7.09
N MET A 10 11.11 1.45 -6.27
CA MET A 10 9.82 2.07 -6.52
C MET A 10 10.04 3.48 -7.04
N THR A 11 9.27 3.88 -8.04
CA THR A 11 9.28 5.25 -8.55
C THR A 11 7.94 5.89 -8.23
N PHE A 12 7.96 7.07 -7.63
CA PHE A 12 6.78 7.87 -7.33
C PHE A 12 6.85 9.20 -8.06
N HIS A 13 5.74 9.63 -8.67
CA HIS A 13 5.66 10.90 -9.41
C HIS A 13 5.01 12.01 -8.55
N ASP A 14 4.65 11.71 -7.31
CA ASP A 14 4.05 12.69 -6.41
C ASP A 14 4.52 12.53 -4.97
N ILE A 15 4.82 13.65 -4.32
CA ILE A 15 5.27 13.70 -2.93
C ILE A 15 4.25 13.08 -1.96
N VAL A 16 2.96 13.11 -2.31
CA VAL A 16 1.93 12.53 -1.44
C VAL A 16 2.04 11.02 -1.44
N ASN A 17 2.31 10.40 -2.59
CA ASN A 17 2.52 8.97 -2.68
C ASN A 17 3.79 8.56 -1.91
N VAL A 18 4.84 9.37 -1.98
CA VAL A 18 6.06 9.21 -1.18
C VAL A 18 5.76 9.24 0.32
N ILE A 19 5.07 10.28 0.81
CA ILE A 19 4.70 10.40 2.23
C ILE A 19 3.76 9.28 2.66
N MET A 20 2.84 8.83 1.80
CA MET A 20 1.98 7.69 2.09
C MET A 20 2.77 6.40 2.26
N TRP A 21 3.88 6.24 1.54
CA TRP A 21 4.77 5.09 1.69
C TRP A 21 5.67 5.22 2.94
N ASP A 22 6.25 6.38 3.18
CA ASP A 22 7.20 6.61 4.25
C ASP A 22 6.95 7.94 4.99
N ASP A 23 6.45 7.84 6.23
CA ASP A 23 6.19 8.99 7.10
C ASP A 23 7.47 9.80 7.42
N SER A 24 8.68 9.21 7.29
CA SER A 24 9.94 9.94 7.52
C SER A 24 10.13 11.12 6.56
N GLN A 25 9.45 11.08 5.42
CA GLN A 25 9.47 12.12 4.41
C GLN A 25 8.51 13.29 4.74
N ASN A 26 7.72 13.18 5.81
CA ASN A 26 6.87 14.25 6.29
C ASN A 26 7.70 15.30 7.06
N LYS A 27 7.94 16.46 6.44
CA LYS A 27 8.75 17.56 7.00
C LYS A 27 8.25 18.10 8.33
N ASN A 28 6.96 17.92 8.65
CA ASN A 28 6.38 18.40 9.90
C ASN A 28 6.61 17.44 11.08
N GLY A 29 7.19 16.25 10.86
CA GLY A 29 7.39 15.24 11.90
C GLY A 29 6.09 14.64 12.43
N GLU A 30 4.94 14.99 11.85
CA GLU A 30 3.63 14.49 12.26
C GLU A 30 3.42 13.07 11.72
N SER A 31 3.22 12.11 12.63
CA SER A 31 2.83 10.75 12.25
C SER A 31 1.38 10.75 11.76
N SER A 32 1.15 10.23 10.55
CA SER A 32 -0.20 10.01 10.04
C SER A 32 -0.99 9.06 10.94
N ARG A 33 -2.30 9.32 11.11
CA ARG A 33 -3.23 8.39 11.80
C ARG A 33 -3.30 7.03 11.11
N VAL A 34 -3.10 7.01 9.78
CA VAL A 34 -3.03 5.79 8.98
C VAL A 34 -1.56 5.40 8.82
N PRO A 35 -1.15 4.16 9.14
CA PRO A 35 0.26 3.78 9.09
C PRO A 35 0.84 3.87 7.68
N CYS A 36 2.09 4.29 7.57
CA CYS A 36 2.82 4.35 6.30
C CYS A 36 2.97 2.97 5.64
N GLY A 37 3.18 2.99 4.32
CA GLY A 37 3.38 1.79 3.50
C GLY A 37 4.52 0.90 4.00
N ALA A 38 5.68 1.47 4.33
CA ALA A 38 6.82 0.71 4.84
C ALA A 38 6.47 -0.12 6.10
N LYS A 39 5.68 0.46 7.01
CA LYS A 39 5.24 -0.21 8.24
C LYS A 39 4.26 -1.35 7.94
N VAL A 40 3.31 -1.11 7.05
CA VAL A 40 2.33 -2.13 6.63
C VAL A 40 3.02 -3.28 5.89
N ALA A 41 4.00 -2.99 5.02
CA ALA A 41 4.81 -4.01 4.33
C ALA A 41 5.56 -4.90 5.33
N LEU A 42 6.17 -4.32 6.37
CA LEU A 42 6.81 -5.08 7.44
C LEU A 42 5.82 -5.98 8.19
N TRP A 43 4.62 -5.48 8.47
CA TRP A 43 3.58 -6.28 9.13
C TRP A 43 3.06 -7.41 8.26
N LEU A 44 2.88 -7.19 6.96
CA LEU A 44 2.52 -8.22 5.99
C LEU A 44 3.59 -9.31 5.93
N ALA A 45 4.87 -8.92 5.89
CA ALA A 45 5.98 -9.86 5.92
C ALA A 45 5.94 -10.72 7.18
N ARG A 46 5.78 -10.11 8.36
CA ARG A 46 5.68 -10.82 9.64
C ARG A 46 4.48 -11.77 9.70
N ALA A 47 3.32 -11.30 9.26
CA ALA A 47 2.11 -12.11 9.21
C ALA A 47 2.32 -13.35 8.33
N PHE A 48 2.90 -13.16 7.14
CA PHE A 48 3.20 -14.23 6.20
C PHE A 48 4.22 -15.23 6.76
N THR A 49 5.31 -14.73 7.37
CA THR A 49 6.29 -15.62 8.01
C THR A 49 5.61 -16.46 9.09
N LEU A 50 4.84 -15.83 9.99
CA LEU A 50 4.17 -16.50 11.10
C LEU A 50 3.13 -17.52 10.64
N SER A 51 2.36 -17.23 9.59
CA SER A 51 1.35 -18.17 9.07
C SER A 51 1.94 -19.44 8.48
N ASN A 52 3.23 -19.40 8.09
CA ASN A 52 3.94 -20.51 7.47
C ASN A 52 4.87 -21.26 8.43
N VAL A 53 4.93 -20.88 9.72
CA VAL A 53 5.75 -21.61 10.69
C VAL A 53 5.09 -22.95 11.05
N SER A 54 5.91 -24.01 11.06
CA SER A 54 5.50 -25.36 11.46
C SER A 54 5.81 -25.70 12.92
N LYS A 55 6.80 -25.05 13.53
CA LYS A 55 7.21 -25.26 14.93
C LYS A 55 6.98 -24.01 15.76
N TYR A 56 6.18 -24.13 16.82
CA TYR A 56 5.81 -23.01 17.68
C TYR A 56 6.68 -23.00 18.93
N ARG A 57 7.33 -21.87 19.21
CA ARG A 57 8.13 -21.69 20.42
C ARG A 57 7.27 -21.59 21.67
N ASP A 58 6.15 -20.89 21.58
CA ASP A 58 5.26 -20.59 22.69
C ASP A 58 3.79 -20.53 22.22
N ARG A 59 2.86 -20.50 23.19
CA ARG A 59 1.41 -20.46 22.93
C ARG A 59 1.00 -19.20 22.17
N GLY A 60 1.65 -18.07 22.43
CA GLY A 60 1.43 -16.81 21.71
C GLY A 60 1.77 -16.93 20.23
N MET A 61 2.88 -17.59 19.89
CA MET A 61 3.29 -17.86 18.51
C MET A 61 2.32 -18.80 17.80
N PHE A 62 1.83 -19.84 18.49
CA PHE A 62 0.79 -20.73 17.94
C PHE A 62 -0.48 -19.96 17.59
N VAL A 63 -0.96 -19.10 18.49
CA VAL A 63 -2.16 -18.28 18.27
C VAL A 63 -1.97 -17.32 17.10
N LEU A 64 -0.83 -16.64 17.03
CA LEU A 64 -0.50 -15.74 15.91
C LEU A 64 -0.47 -16.49 14.57
N ALA A 65 0.18 -17.66 14.52
CA ALA A 65 0.26 -18.46 13.31
C ALA A 65 -1.13 -18.87 12.80
N LYS A 66 -2.01 -19.34 13.71
CA LYS A 66 -3.39 -19.69 13.37
C LYS A 66 -4.22 -18.48 12.94
N TYR A 67 -4.07 -17.36 13.65
CA TYR A 67 -4.78 -16.12 13.33
C TYR A 67 -4.40 -15.61 11.94
N TYR A 68 -3.11 -15.48 11.63
CA TYR A 68 -2.68 -14.98 10.32
C TYR A 68 -2.96 -15.98 9.19
N LYS A 69 -2.87 -17.29 9.44
CA LYS A 69 -3.26 -18.30 8.45
C LYS A 69 -4.72 -18.18 8.03
N LYS A 70 -5.60 -17.72 8.94
CA LYS A 70 -7.02 -17.46 8.65
C LYS A 70 -7.24 -16.12 7.94
N ASN A 71 -6.57 -15.05 8.37
CA ASN A 71 -6.89 -13.68 7.94
C ASN A 71 -6.06 -13.18 6.74
N LEU A 72 -4.89 -13.76 6.45
CA LEU A 72 -4.07 -13.35 5.31
C LEU A 72 -4.76 -13.51 3.95
N PRO A 73 -5.50 -14.62 3.67
CA PRO A 73 -6.23 -14.75 2.42
C PRO A 73 -7.20 -13.59 2.15
N ASP A 74 -7.86 -13.08 3.19
CA ASP A 74 -8.76 -11.93 3.07
C ASP A 74 -8.00 -10.63 2.77
N ALA A 75 -6.82 -10.45 3.37
CA ALA A 75 -5.94 -9.32 3.06
C ALA A 75 -5.43 -9.38 1.61
N GLU A 76 -5.05 -10.57 1.13
CA GLU A 76 -4.64 -10.77 -0.26
C GLU A 76 -5.79 -10.52 -1.23
N LYS A 77 -7.00 -10.98 -0.91
CA LYS A 77 -8.20 -10.69 -1.69
C LYS A 77 -8.46 -9.17 -1.77
N HIS A 78 -8.46 -8.47 -0.64
CA HIS A 78 -8.64 -7.03 -0.60
C HIS A 78 -7.58 -6.31 -1.44
N LEU A 79 -6.31 -6.75 -1.39
CA LEU A 79 -5.27 -6.20 -2.26
C LEU A 79 -5.56 -6.41 -3.74
N LYS A 80 -6.05 -7.58 -4.16
CA LYS A 80 -6.45 -7.82 -5.56
C LYS A 80 -7.57 -6.88 -5.98
N ASP A 81 -8.59 -6.73 -5.15
CA ASP A 81 -9.73 -5.84 -5.43
C ASP A 81 -9.24 -4.38 -5.60
N VAL A 82 -8.30 -3.94 -4.75
CA VAL A 82 -7.69 -2.60 -4.86
C VAL A 82 -6.84 -2.46 -6.13
N GLN A 83 -6.09 -3.50 -6.53
CA GLN A 83 -5.34 -3.47 -7.79
C GLN A 83 -6.26 -3.38 -9.01
N GLU A 84 -7.36 -4.13 -9.02
CA GLU A 84 -8.35 -4.09 -10.09
C GLU A 84 -9.04 -2.71 -10.18
N PHE A 85 -9.34 -2.11 -9.03
CA PHE A 85 -9.80 -0.73 -8.95
C PHE A 85 -8.82 0.23 -9.66
N TYR A 86 -7.53 0.19 -9.32
CA TYR A 86 -6.54 1.09 -9.93
C TYR A 86 -6.36 0.84 -11.43
N ILE A 87 -6.32 -0.43 -11.86
CA ILE A 87 -6.25 -0.77 -13.29
C ILE A 87 -7.46 -0.19 -14.04
N THR A 88 -8.64 -0.25 -13.45
CA THR A 88 -9.86 0.31 -14.03
C THR A 88 -9.79 1.83 -14.11
N GLN A 89 -9.35 2.51 -13.05
CA GLN A 89 -9.17 3.96 -13.03
C GLN A 89 -8.13 4.43 -14.07
N ILE A 90 -6.98 3.75 -14.18
CA ILE A 90 -5.95 4.04 -15.18
C ILE A 90 -6.53 3.93 -16.60
N ARG A 91 -7.27 2.85 -16.89
CA ARG A 91 -7.92 2.67 -18.20
C ARG A 91 -8.93 3.78 -18.49
N GLN A 92 -9.71 4.18 -17.50
CA GLN A 92 -10.67 5.27 -17.61
C GLN A 92 -9.96 6.60 -17.92
N TYR A 93 -8.98 7.00 -17.11
CA TYR A 93 -8.27 8.27 -17.30
C TYR A 93 -7.52 8.33 -18.63
N ARG A 94 -6.90 7.22 -19.05
CA ARG A 94 -6.27 7.14 -20.37
C ARG A 94 -7.27 7.27 -21.51
N LYS A 95 -8.48 6.72 -21.36
CA LYS A 95 -9.55 6.87 -22.35
C LYS A 95 -10.02 8.32 -22.43
N GLU A 96 -10.23 8.97 -21.30
CA GLU A 96 -10.59 10.39 -21.22
C GLU A 96 -9.50 11.29 -21.82
N ALA A 97 -8.23 11.02 -21.53
CA ALA A 97 -7.09 11.76 -22.09
C ALA A 97 -7.02 11.62 -23.62
N LYS A 98 -7.26 10.42 -24.16
CA LYS A 98 -7.28 10.20 -25.62
C LYS A 98 -8.42 10.91 -26.35
N ALA A 99 -9.52 11.23 -25.65
CA ALA A 99 -10.61 12.00 -26.23
C ALA A 99 -10.22 13.48 -26.45
N ASN A 100 -9.11 13.94 -25.85
CA ASN A 100 -8.62 15.30 -26.00
C ASN A 100 -7.20 15.31 -26.62
N PRO A 101 -7.06 15.71 -27.90
CA PRO A 101 -5.77 15.69 -28.62
C PRO A 101 -4.65 16.45 -27.91
N LEU A 102 -4.96 17.57 -27.25
CA LEU A 102 -3.95 18.38 -26.54
C LEU A 102 -3.37 17.65 -25.33
N ILE A 103 -4.18 16.86 -24.63
CA ILE A 103 -3.75 16.07 -23.45
C ILE A 103 -2.87 14.90 -23.90
N SER A 104 -3.22 14.28 -25.03
CA SER A 104 -2.51 13.09 -25.54
C SER A 104 -1.06 13.35 -25.95
N LEU A 105 -0.70 14.62 -26.18
CA LEU A 105 0.65 15.04 -26.60
C LEU A 105 1.55 15.44 -25.43
N VAL A 106 1.02 15.56 -24.20
CA VAL A 106 1.81 15.99 -23.04
C VAL A 106 2.52 14.78 -22.43
N ALA A 107 3.84 14.73 -22.59
CA ALA A 107 4.71 13.85 -21.82
C ALA A 107 4.92 14.44 -20.42
N LEU A 108 4.30 13.83 -19.39
CA LEU A 108 4.47 14.28 -18.01
C LEU A 108 5.90 14.17 -17.50
N ASP A 109 6.71 13.30 -18.09
CA ASP A 109 8.11 13.09 -17.71
C ASP A 109 8.93 14.38 -17.90
N ASN A 110 8.46 15.32 -18.73
CA ASN A 110 9.07 16.63 -18.92
C ASN A 110 8.59 17.69 -17.90
N VAL A 111 7.61 17.36 -17.06
CA VAL A 111 6.90 18.31 -16.19
C VAL A 111 6.96 17.89 -14.72
N ILE A 112 7.09 16.58 -14.45
CA ILE A 112 7.13 16.02 -13.12
C ILE A 112 8.43 15.24 -12.97
N GLU A 113 9.29 15.68 -12.04
CA GLU A 113 10.48 14.93 -11.67
C GLU A 113 10.08 13.73 -10.80
N PRO A 114 10.35 12.49 -11.25
CA PRO A 114 10.06 11.31 -10.47
C PRO A 114 11.04 11.18 -9.30
N VAL A 115 10.53 10.71 -8.17
CA VAL A 115 11.32 10.35 -7.00
C VAL A 115 11.53 8.84 -7.02
N ASN A 116 12.77 8.41 -7.18
CA ASN A 116 13.14 7.00 -7.05
C ASN A 116 13.40 6.67 -5.58
N PHE A 117 12.77 5.61 -5.10
CA PHE A 117 12.84 5.12 -3.73
C PHE A 117 13.27 3.65 -3.76
N GLU A 118 14.47 3.38 -3.25
CA GLU A 118 14.93 2.01 -3.07
C GLU A 118 14.37 1.47 -1.75
N ILE A 119 13.52 0.43 -1.84
CA ILE A 119 12.89 -0.18 -0.68
C ILE A 119 13.47 -1.57 -0.44
N LYS A 120 13.77 -1.86 0.82
CA LYS A 120 14.24 -3.19 1.25
C LYS A 120 13.09 -3.96 1.84
N VAL A 121 12.58 -4.95 1.12
CA VAL A 121 11.40 -5.71 1.55
C VAL A 121 11.63 -7.22 1.45
N MET A 122 10.88 -7.97 2.25
CA MET A 122 10.84 -9.42 2.09
C MET A 122 10.04 -9.76 0.81
N PRO A 123 10.59 -10.57 -0.10
CA PRO A 123 9.92 -10.93 -1.36
C PRO A 123 8.85 -12.02 -1.15
N CYS A 124 7.84 -11.76 -0.32
CA CYS A 124 6.71 -12.66 -0.14
C CYS A 124 5.45 -12.16 -0.87
N PRO A 125 4.54 -13.06 -1.30
CA PRO A 125 3.39 -12.70 -2.13
C PRO A 125 2.57 -11.49 -1.62
N PRO A 126 2.12 -11.43 -0.34
CA PRO A 126 1.31 -10.31 0.12
C PRO A 126 2.08 -8.97 0.12
N VAL A 127 3.39 -9.00 0.36
CA VAL A 127 4.24 -7.80 0.33
C VAL A 127 4.42 -7.31 -1.11
N LEU A 128 4.73 -8.20 -2.04
CA LEU A 128 4.87 -7.83 -3.45
C LEU A 128 3.55 -7.33 -4.05
N MET A 129 2.42 -7.91 -3.65
CA MET A 129 1.10 -7.40 -4.01
C MET A 129 0.89 -5.99 -3.47
N PHE A 130 1.23 -5.73 -2.21
CA PHE A 130 1.09 -4.40 -1.63
C PHE A 130 2.00 -3.36 -2.29
N VAL A 131 3.25 -3.72 -2.59
CA VAL A 131 4.19 -2.86 -3.36
C VAL A 131 3.58 -2.53 -4.72
N ARG A 132 3.11 -3.53 -5.47
CA ARG A 132 2.43 -3.32 -6.77
C ARG A 132 1.20 -2.43 -6.65
N THR A 133 0.41 -2.57 -5.60
CA THR A 133 -0.75 -1.71 -5.35
C THR A 133 -0.35 -0.24 -5.17
N ASN A 134 0.77 0.04 -4.49
CA ASN A 134 1.27 1.41 -4.35
C ASN A 134 1.78 1.97 -5.68
N MET A 135 2.47 1.17 -6.50
CA MET A 135 2.89 1.58 -7.85
C MET A 135 1.69 1.89 -8.75
N LEU A 136 0.65 1.05 -8.73
CA LEU A 136 -0.58 1.30 -9.48
C LEU A 136 -1.33 2.54 -8.99
N CYS A 137 -1.31 2.80 -7.67
CA CYS A 137 -1.89 4.01 -7.10
C CYS A 137 -1.18 5.28 -7.62
N ASP A 138 0.16 5.24 -7.69
CA ASP A 138 0.96 6.32 -8.26
C ASP A 138 0.71 6.52 -9.76
N GLU A 139 0.66 5.44 -10.54
CA GLU A 139 0.34 5.49 -11.96
C GLU A 139 -1.06 6.09 -12.18
N ALA A 140 -2.07 5.64 -11.43
CA ALA A 140 -3.43 6.16 -11.52
C ALA A 140 -3.49 7.65 -11.13
N HIS A 141 -2.74 8.06 -10.12
CA HIS A 141 -2.68 9.46 -9.69
C HIS A 141 -1.99 10.33 -10.74
N THR A 142 -0.95 9.81 -11.38
CA THR A 142 -0.24 10.45 -12.48
C THR A 142 -1.17 10.69 -13.66
N GLU A 143 -1.95 9.68 -14.08
CA GLU A 143 -2.93 9.85 -15.16
C GLU A 143 -4.04 10.84 -14.78
N LEU A 144 -4.53 10.83 -13.54
CA LEU A 144 -5.48 11.82 -13.04
C LEU A 144 -4.90 13.25 -13.09
N ARG A 145 -3.62 13.39 -12.73
CA ARG A 145 -2.92 14.68 -12.75
C ARG A 145 -2.71 15.18 -14.18
N LYS A 146 -2.50 14.31 -15.18
CA LYS A 146 -2.50 14.70 -16.61
C LYS A 146 -3.77 15.41 -17.00
N LEU A 147 -4.91 14.80 -16.67
CA LEU A 147 -6.22 15.37 -17.00
C LEU A 147 -6.39 16.75 -16.36
N TYR A 148 -5.97 16.92 -15.11
CA TYR A 148 -6.01 18.22 -14.44
C TYR A 148 -5.09 19.26 -15.09
N MET A 149 -3.81 18.94 -15.28
CA MET A 149 -2.82 19.90 -15.79
C MET A 149 -3.11 20.35 -17.21
N CYS A 150 -3.76 19.51 -18.02
CA CYS A 150 -4.10 19.83 -19.40
C CYS A 150 -5.53 20.40 -19.54
N GLY A 151 -6.16 20.84 -18.45
CA GLY A 151 -7.46 21.51 -18.47
C GLY A 151 -8.66 20.59 -18.71
N GLY A 152 -8.48 19.27 -18.63
CA GLY A 152 -9.56 18.28 -18.74
C GLY A 152 -10.46 18.20 -17.50
N MET A 153 -10.06 18.82 -16.38
CA MET A 153 -10.87 18.92 -15.16
C MET A 153 -10.52 20.16 -14.34
N THR A 154 -11.48 20.61 -13.53
CA THR A 154 -11.28 21.71 -12.59
C THR A 154 -10.46 21.27 -11.37
N LYS A 155 -9.90 22.25 -10.65
CA LYS A 155 -9.18 22.01 -9.38
C LYS A 155 -10.06 21.27 -8.35
N SER A 156 -11.33 21.65 -8.23
CA SER A 156 -12.27 21.05 -7.27
C SER A 156 -12.52 19.57 -7.59
N GLU A 157 -12.74 19.26 -8.87
CA GLU A 157 -12.93 17.88 -9.35
C GLU A 157 -11.69 17.04 -9.13
N TYR A 158 -10.50 17.57 -9.47
CA TYR A 158 -9.23 16.88 -9.25
C TYR A 158 -9.06 16.48 -7.78
N PHE A 159 -9.23 17.41 -6.83
CA PHE A 159 -9.08 17.08 -5.41
C PHE A 159 -10.17 16.13 -4.89
N LYS A 160 -11.38 16.18 -5.45
CA LYS A 160 -12.44 15.22 -5.13
C LYS A 160 -12.07 13.82 -5.61
N GLN A 161 -11.69 13.67 -6.88
CA GLN A 161 -11.30 12.38 -7.46
C GLN A 161 -10.03 11.82 -6.81
N ARG A 162 -9.03 12.66 -6.51
CA ARG A 162 -7.82 12.26 -5.80
C ARG A 162 -8.10 11.67 -4.43
N ARG A 163 -9.07 12.22 -3.68
CA ARG A 163 -9.49 11.65 -2.39
C ARG A 163 -10.09 10.26 -2.56
N GLU A 164 -10.98 10.08 -3.54
CA GLU A 164 -11.55 8.76 -3.84
C GLU A 164 -10.50 7.77 -4.34
N LEU A 165 -9.50 8.25 -5.10
CA LEU A 165 -8.40 7.43 -5.59
C LEU A 165 -7.54 6.86 -4.45
N PHE A 166 -7.24 7.67 -3.43
CA PHE A 166 -6.44 7.21 -2.27
C PHE A 166 -7.26 6.47 -1.21
N ARG A 167 -8.58 6.54 -1.25
CA ARG A 167 -9.45 5.95 -0.24
C ARG A 167 -9.28 4.42 -0.10
N PRO A 168 -9.25 3.61 -1.18
CA PRO A 168 -9.09 2.17 -1.08
C PRO A 168 -7.79 1.74 -0.41
N ILE A 169 -6.65 2.31 -0.82
CA ILE A 169 -5.35 1.96 -0.21
C ILE A 169 -5.25 2.42 1.24
N ASN A 170 -5.79 3.60 1.58
CA ASN A 170 -5.85 4.08 2.96
C ASN A 170 -6.71 3.18 3.85
N ARG A 171 -7.85 2.72 3.32
CA ARG A 171 -8.73 1.77 3.98
C ARG A 171 -8.00 0.44 4.24
N PHE A 172 -7.35 -0.12 3.22
CA PHE A 172 -6.55 -1.34 3.39
C PHE A 172 -5.49 -1.19 4.50
N ARG A 173 -4.73 -0.08 4.50
CA ARG A 173 -3.70 0.18 5.52
C ARG A 173 -4.29 0.27 6.93
N ALA A 174 -5.43 0.95 7.08
CA ALA A 174 -6.12 1.06 8.37
C ALA A 174 -6.70 -0.29 8.85
N ASP A 175 -7.37 -1.01 7.95
CA ASP A 175 -7.96 -2.32 8.26
C ASP A 175 -6.87 -3.33 8.65
N PHE A 176 -5.75 -3.36 7.92
CA PHE A 176 -4.65 -4.25 8.26
C PHE A 176 -3.94 -3.88 9.57
N ALA A 177 -3.88 -2.59 9.91
CA ALA A 177 -3.40 -2.14 11.23
C ALA A 177 -4.27 -2.67 12.38
N ALA A 178 -5.59 -2.70 12.18
CA ALA A 178 -6.53 -3.27 13.13
C ALA A 178 -6.35 -4.79 13.28
N THR A 179 -6.15 -5.50 12.15
CA THR A 179 -5.81 -6.93 12.14
C THR A 179 -4.51 -7.20 12.90
N TYR A 180 -3.46 -6.42 12.64
CA TYR A 180 -2.18 -6.56 13.33
C TYR A 180 -2.30 -6.30 14.85
N SER A 181 -3.05 -5.26 15.22
CA SER A 181 -3.30 -4.91 16.63
C SER A 181 -4.09 -6.00 17.36
N SER A 182 -5.11 -6.56 16.71
CA SER A 182 -5.91 -7.68 17.24
C SER A 182 -5.07 -8.93 17.46
N ALA A 183 -4.21 -9.27 16.49
CA ALA A 183 -3.28 -10.39 16.64
C ALA A 183 -2.34 -10.20 17.84
N GLY A 184 -1.82 -8.98 18.02
CA GLY A 184 -0.97 -8.64 19.16
C GLY A 184 -1.68 -8.77 20.53
N LYS A 185 -2.97 -8.39 20.61
CA LYS A 185 -3.78 -8.59 21.83
C LYS A 185 -3.97 -10.07 22.14
N LEU A 186 -4.40 -10.85 21.15
CA LEU A 186 -4.61 -12.30 21.28
C LEU A 186 -3.34 -13.04 21.72
N SER A 187 -2.18 -12.61 21.21
CA SER A 187 -0.90 -13.21 21.58
C SER A 187 -0.56 -12.97 23.05
N ARG A 188 -0.76 -11.75 23.56
CA ARG A 188 -0.50 -11.40 24.96
C ARG A 188 -1.44 -12.14 25.91
N GLU A 189 -2.73 -12.16 25.63
CA GLU A 189 -3.72 -12.91 26.43
C GLU A 189 -3.41 -14.41 26.48
N ALA A 190 -2.90 -14.97 25.38
CA ALA A 190 -2.51 -16.37 25.33
C ALA A 190 -1.21 -16.68 26.11
N GLN A 191 -0.33 -15.70 26.27
CA GLN A 191 0.90 -15.82 27.06
C GLN A 191 0.60 -15.69 28.56
N GLU A 192 -0.28 -14.76 28.95
CA GLU A 192 -0.73 -14.60 30.33
C GLU A 192 -1.40 -15.88 30.86
N LYS A 193 -2.31 -16.47 30.08
CA LYS A 193 -2.99 -17.75 30.45
C LYS A 193 -2.12 -19.01 30.41
N ALA A 194 -0.83 -18.88 30.13
CA ALA A 194 0.12 -20.00 30.13
C ALA A 194 1.15 -19.87 31.27
N GLY A 195 1.16 -18.74 31.99
CA GLY A 195 2.00 -18.51 33.16
C GLY A 195 1.31 -18.81 34.51
N ASP A 196 -0.01 -19.06 34.49
CA ASP A 196 -0.81 -19.64 35.59
C ASP A 196 -0.89 -21.17 35.44
#